data_AF-A0ABC9XKT5-F1
#
_entry.id   AF-A0ABC9XKT5-F1
#
_cell.length_a   1.000
_cell.length_b   1.000
_cell.length_c   1.000
_cell.angle_alpha   90.00
_cell.angle_beta   90.00
_cell.angle_gamma   90.00
#
_symmetry.space_group_name_H-M   'P 1'
#
loop_
_entity.id
_entity.type
_entity.pdbx_description
1 polymer ?
#
loop_
_entity_poly.entity_id
_entity_poly.type
_entity_poly.pdbx_seq_one_letter_code
_entity_poly.pdbx_strand_id
1 'polypeptide(L)'
;MSKELLEKLKGKKEVYRLWKKGLDTWEEYRDVVRECRDATRKAKAYLEIKLVRDVKDNKKGFFKYISSKKKTRENVSLLLNEVGALVMEDTEKAELLNATFASVFTAKVGPLESQTLEVGEKVWRKEDLPLFEEKRVREHLGKLDIHKSMGPDGMHPRVLRELAVVLVKPLSIIFERSWRTGEVPEDWRKANITLVFKKGRKEDPGNYRPVSLTSIPGKVMEQLILGVISKHAEEKVIRNGQHGFTRGKSCLTNLIAFYDGMTGWVDEGTAVDVVYLDFSKAFETTES
;
A
#
# COMPACT_ATOMS: atom_id res chain seq x y z
N MET A 1 23.67 -14.40 -18.03
CA MET A 1 23.03 -15.54 -17.33
C MET A 1 23.12 -16.73 -18.27
N SER A 2 23.65 -17.88 -17.84
CA SER A 2 23.79 -19.04 -18.73
C SER A 2 22.42 -19.63 -19.10
N LYS A 3 22.31 -20.21 -20.30
CA LYS A 3 21.08 -20.90 -20.75
C LYS A 3 20.67 -22.01 -19.77
N GLU A 4 21.66 -22.73 -19.24
CA GLU A 4 21.49 -23.80 -18.25
C GLU A 4 20.85 -23.31 -16.93
N LEU A 5 21.27 -22.16 -16.38
CA LEU A 5 20.67 -21.63 -15.15
C LEU A 5 19.21 -21.19 -15.38
N LEU A 6 18.93 -20.65 -16.56
CA LEU A 6 17.58 -20.25 -16.97
C LEU A 6 16.65 -21.45 -17.07
N GLU A 7 17.15 -22.57 -17.60
CA GLU A 7 16.43 -23.83 -17.69
C GLU A 7 16.13 -24.43 -16.32
N LYS A 8 17.11 -24.45 -15.41
CA LYS A 8 16.89 -24.88 -14.01
C LYS A 8 15.85 -24.00 -13.29
N LEU A 9 15.88 -22.69 -13.49
CA LEU A 9 14.90 -21.76 -12.91
C LEU A 9 13.49 -21.95 -13.48
N LYS A 10 13.37 -22.33 -14.75
CA LYS A 10 12.08 -22.70 -15.37
C LYS A 10 11.57 -24.03 -14.82
N GLY A 11 12.44 -25.04 -14.71
CA GLY A 11 12.11 -26.33 -14.09
C GLY A 11 11.59 -26.18 -12.67
N LYS A 12 12.25 -25.35 -11.84
CA LYS A 12 11.76 -25.04 -10.49
C LYS A 12 10.35 -24.45 -10.46
N LYS A 13 10.00 -23.57 -11.40
CA LYS A 13 8.66 -22.99 -11.47
C LYS A 13 7.61 -24.03 -11.84
N GLU A 14 7.96 -24.98 -12.69
CA GLU A 14 7.07 -26.06 -13.09
C GLU A 14 6.83 -27.03 -11.94
N VAL A 15 7.89 -27.49 -11.27
CA VAL A 15 7.80 -28.37 -10.10
C VAL A 15 7.03 -27.70 -8.96
N TYR A 16 7.23 -26.40 -8.73
CA TYR A 16 6.39 -25.64 -7.79
C TYR A 16 4.90 -25.66 -8.15
N ARG A 17 4.57 -25.58 -9.45
CA ARG A 17 3.19 -25.61 -9.95
C ARG A 17 2.56 -26.99 -9.77
N LEU A 18 3.32 -28.06 -9.97
CA LEU A 18 2.88 -29.44 -9.79
C LEU A 18 2.69 -29.78 -8.31
N TRP A 19 3.65 -29.44 -7.45
CA TRP A 19 3.55 -29.60 -6.00
C TRP A 19 2.34 -28.86 -5.44
N LYS A 20 2.10 -27.62 -5.87
CA LYS A 20 0.94 -26.83 -5.43
C LYS A 20 -0.41 -27.44 -5.84
N LYS A 21 -0.44 -28.27 -6.88
CA LYS A 21 -1.62 -29.02 -7.34
C LYS A 21 -1.76 -30.40 -6.68
N GLY A 22 -0.84 -30.78 -5.79
CA GLY A 22 -0.81 -32.11 -5.18
C GLY A 22 -0.38 -33.23 -6.12
N LEU A 23 0.21 -32.90 -7.27
CA LEU A 23 0.66 -33.85 -8.28
C LEU A 23 2.14 -34.26 -8.11
N ASP A 24 2.80 -33.71 -7.09
CA ASP A 24 4.23 -33.85 -6.85
C ASP A 24 4.51 -33.79 -5.34
N THR A 25 5.60 -34.41 -4.89
CA THR A 25 5.96 -34.53 -3.48
C THR A 25 6.70 -33.30 -2.97
N TRP A 26 6.65 -33.06 -1.67
CA TRP A 26 7.43 -31.97 -1.05
C TRP A 26 8.93 -32.23 -1.18
N GLU A 27 9.35 -33.50 -1.12
CA GLU A 27 10.74 -33.91 -1.26
C GLU A 27 11.31 -33.53 -2.63
N GLU A 28 10.58 -33.82 -3.71
CA GLU A 28 10.97 -33.49 -5.09
C GLU A 28 11.07 -31.97 -5.30
N TYR A 29 10.09 -31.20 -4.83
CA TYR A 29 10.16 -29.74 -4.88
C TYR A 29 11.35 -29.20 -4.09
N ARG A 30 11.59 -29.71 -2.88
CA ARG A 30 12.70 -29.28 -2.02
C ARG A 30 14.06 -29.52 -2.67
N ASP A 31 14.24 -30.67 -3.32
CA ASP A 31 15.50 -31.02 -3.95
C ASP A 31 15.79 -30.14 -5.18
N VAL A 32 14.78 -29.86 -6.00
CA VAL A 32 14.88 -28.91 -7.13
C VAL A 32 15.17 -27.48 -6.63
N VAL A 33 14.57 -27.07 -5.51
CA VAL A 33 14.85 -25.77 -4.87
C VAL A 33 16.31 -25.69 -4.42
N ARG A 34 16.83 -26.75 -3.78
CA ARG A 34 18.22 -26.83 -3.33
C ARG A 34 19.18 -26.74 -4.51
N GLU A 35 18.95 -27.53 -5.54
CA GLU A 35 19.80 -27.55 -6.73
C GLU A 35 19.82 -26.18 -7.44
N CYS A 36 18.65 -25.55 -7.59
CA CYS A 36 18.57 -24.20 -8.17
C CYS A 36 19.30 -23.15 -7.32
N ARG A 37 19.21 -23.26 -5.99
CA ARG A 37 19.91 -22.37 -5.06
C ARG A 37 21.42 -22.51 -5.22
N ASP A 38 21.92 -23.75 -5.30
CA ASP A 38 23.34 -24.02 -5.46
C ASP A 38 23.87 -23.57 -6.82
N ALA A 39 23.12 -23.83 -7.90
CA ALA A 39 23.45 -23.34 -9.24
C ALA A 39 23.50 -21.81 -9.30
N THR A 40 22.54 -21.12 -8.67
CA THR A 40 22.51 -19.66 -8.58
C THR A 40 23.71 -19.13 -7.79
N ARG A 41 24.07 -19.79 -6.68
CA ARG A 41 25.23 -19.41 -5.86
C ARG A 41 26.53 -19.56 -6.64
N LYS A 42 26.74 -20.68 -7.33
CA LYS A 42 27.91 -20.94 -8.17
C LYS A 42 28.02 -19.94 -9.32
N ALA A 43 26.93 -19.69 -10.03
CA ALA A 43 26.91 -18.73 -11.14
C ALA A 43 27.22 -17.29 -10.67
N LYS A 44 26.71 -16.89 -9.50
CA LYS A 44 27.00 -15.59 -8.90
C LYS A 44 28.48 -15.48 -8.50
N ALA A 45 29.04 -16.48 -7.82
CA ALA A 45 30.45 -16.50 -7.43
C ALA A 45 31.36 -16.44 -8.67
N TYR A 46 31.03 -17.19 -9.72
CA TYR A 46 31.78 -17.15 -10.98
C TYR A 46 31.72 -15.76 -11.64
N LEU A 47 30.55 -15.12 -11.67
CA LEU A 47 30.41 -13.75 -12.18
C LEU A 47 31.25 -12.75 -11.39
N GLU A 48 31.25 -12.85 -10.06
CA GLU A 48 32.04 -11.98 -9.18
C GLU A 48 33.54 -12.17 -9.41
N ILE A 49 34.02 -13.42 -9.48
CA ILE A 49 35.42 -13.73 -9.80
C ILE A 49 35.80 -13.19 -11.18
N LYS A 50 34.93 -13.37 -12.18
CA LYS A 50 35.17 -12.87 -13.54
C LYS A 50 35.27 -11.34 -13.56
N LEU A 51 34.36 -10.64 -12.87
CA LEU A 51 34.39 -9.17 -12.79
C LEU A 51 35.64 -8.64 -12.09
N VAL A 52 36.17 -9.37 -11.08
CA VAL A 52 37.42 -9.02 -10.40
C VAL A 52 38.62 -9.25 -11.33
N ARG A 53 38.65 -10.37 -12.07
CA ARG A 53 39.73 -10.68 -13.01
C ARG A 53 39.78 -9.70 -14.18
N ASP A 54 38.61 -9.38 -14.74
CA ASP A 54 38.47 -8.50 -15.90
C ASP A 54 38.48 -7.02 -15.52
N VAL A 55 38.78 -6.65 -14.26
CA VAL A 55 38.70 -5.25 -13.78
C VAL A 55 39.67 -4.34 -14.52
N LYS A 56 40.83 -4.84 -14.93
CA LYS A 56 41.82 -4.05 -15.68
C LYS A 56 41.28 -3.64 -17.04
N ASP A 57 40.55 -4.53 -17.71
CA ASP A 57 40.03 -4.34 -19.07
C ASP A 57 38.61 -3.76 -19.09
N ASN A 58 37.80 -4.02 -18.05
CA ASN A 58 36.40 -3.61 -17.93
C ASN A 58 36.07 -3.00 -16.56
N LYS A 59 36.76 -1.91 -16.23
CA LYS A 59 36.52 -1.11 -15.01
C LYS A 59 35.04 -0.71 -14.86
N LYS A 60 34.39 -0.31 -15.97
CA LYS A 60 32.99 0.14 -15.99
C LYS A 60 32.02 -0.97 -15.55
N GLY A 61 32.22 -2.21 -16.01
CA GLY A 61 31.41 -3.37 -15.63
C GLY A 61 31.55 -3.71 -14.14
N PHE A 62 32.78 -3.69 -13.62
CA PHE A 62 33.06 -3.91 -12.20
C PHE A 62 32.40 -2.85 -11.32
N PHE A 63 32.64 -1.56 -11.58
CA PHE A 63 32.06 -0.49 -10.77
C PHE A 63 30.53 -0.43 -10.90
N LYS A 64 29.95 -0.75 -12.06
CA LYS A 64 28.49 -0.89 -12.21
C LYS A 64 27.93 -2.01 -11.32
N TYR A 65 28.61 -3.15 -11.24
CA TYR A 65 28.22 -4.25 -10.34
C TYR A 65 28.31 -3.82 -8.87
N ILE A 66 29.43 -3.22 -8.46
CA ILE A 66 29.62 -2.72 -7.10
C ILE A 66 28.58 -1.66 -6.74
N SER A 67 28.30 -0.68 -7.60
CA SER A 67 27.27 0.33 -7.37
C SER A 67 25.87 -0.28 -7.23
N SER A 68 25.57 -1.37 -7.96
CA SER A 68 24.30 -2.09 -7.80
C SER A 68 24.18 -2.81 -6.45
N LYS A 69 25.31 -3.19 -5.84
CA LYS A 69 25.38 -3.81 -4.50
C LYS A 69 25.46 -2.78 -3.38
N LYS A 70 25.96 -1.58 -3.67
CA LYS A 70 26.01 -0.42 -2.76
C LYS A 70 24.70 0.36 -2.67
N LYS A 71 23.61 -0.08 -3.32
CA LYS A 71 22.27 0.44 -3.05
C LYS A 71 21.84 0.03 -1.63
N THR A 72 22.36 0.71 -0.63
CA THR A 72 21.73 0.81 0.68
C THR A 72 20.34 1.39 0.46
N ARG A 73 19.32 0.95 1.20
CA ARG A 73 18.11 1.78 1.33
C ARG A 73 18.61 3.15 1.75
N GLU A 74 18.38 4.18 0.93
CA GLU A 74 18.68 5.55 1.34
C GLU A 74 17.84 5.79 2.60
N ASN A 75 18.48 5.80 3.77
CA ASN A 75 17.89 6.40 4.96
C ASN A 75 17.56 7.86 4.61
N VAL A 76 16.58 8.42 5.32
CA VAL A 76 16.21 9.83 5.19
C VAL A 76 17.49 10.66 5.21
N SER A 77 17.68 11.47 4.17
CA SER A 77 18.86 12.33 4.03
C SER A 77 18.94 13.32 5.20
N LEU A 78 20.04 14.06 5.32
CA LEU A 78 20.14 15.14 6.30
C LEU A 78 18.97 16.11 6.09
N LEU A 79 18.26 16.46 7.16
CA LEU A 79 17.13 17.38 7.11
C LEU A 79 17.57 18.76 7.62
N LEU A 80 16.96 19.81 7.10
CA LEU A 80 17.13 21.17 7.62
C LEU A 80 16.01 21.46 8.60
N ASN A 81 16.36 21.88 9.81
CA ASN A 81 15.40 22.44 10.75
C ASN A 81 15.01 23.88 10.34
N GLU A 82 14.07 24.47 11.07
CA GLU A 82 13.56 25.83 10.81
C GLU A 82 14.64 26.92 10.86
N VAL A 83 15.73 26.66 11.56
CA VAL A 83 16.88 27.58 11.74
C VAL A 83 17.94 27.36 10.64
N GLY A 84 17.73 26.43 9.71
CA GLY A 84 18.67 26.10 8.63
C GLY A 84 19.87 25.24 9.07
N ALA A 85 19.83 24.63 10.25
CA ALA A 85 20.84 23.69 10.71
C ALA A 85 20.53 22.26 10.24
N LEU A 86 21.57 21.50 9.93
CA LEU A 86 21.47 20.11 9.49
C LEU A 86 21.25 19.18 10.68
N VAL A 87 20.12 18.47 10.65
CA VAL A 87 19.76 17.43 11.61
C VAL A 87 20.32 16.10 11.14
N MET A 88 21.20 15.52 11.94
CA MET A 88 21.93 14.29 11.60
C MET A 88 21.43 13.08 12.37
N GLU A 89 20.92 13.27 13.59
CA GLU A 89 20.44 12.19 14.46
C GLU A 89 19.04 11.72 14.05
N ASP A 90 18.81 10.41 14.06
CA ASP A 90 17.57 9.82 13.57
C ASP A 90 16.36 10.15 14.47
N THR A 91 16.57 10.31 15.78
CA THR A 91 15.54 10.75 16.74
C THR A 91 15.08 12.16 16.42
N GLU A 92 16.03 13.11 16.30
CA GLU A 92 15.75 14.50 15.97
C GLU A 92 15.07 14.65 14.61
N LYS A 93 15.49 13.86 13.60
CA LYS A 93 14.81 13.83 12.29
C LYS A 93 13.36 13.38 12.44
N ALA A 94 13.11 12.32 13.21
CA ALA A 94 11.76 11.80 13.41
C ALA A 94 10.87 12.83 14.09
N GLU A 95 11.38 13.55 15.10
CA GLU A 95 10.67 14.63 15.79
C GLU A 95 10.39 15.82 14.86
N LEU A 96 11.39 16.27 14.09
CA LEU A 96 11.23 17.35 13.11
C LEU A 96 10.17 17.01 12.05
N LEU A 97 10.21 15.79 11.51
CA LEU A 97 9.23 15.30 10.55
C LEU A 97 7.83 15.21 11.19
N ASN A 98 7.74 14.68 12.41
CA ASN A 98 6.48 14.60 13.13
C ASN A 98 5.89 15.99 13.38
N ALA A 99 6.69 16.96 13.82
CA ALA A 99 6.26 18.35 14.01
C ALA A 99 5.79 18.98 12.68
N THR A 100 6.52 18.74 11.59
CA THR A 100 6.15 19.25 10.26
C THR A 100 4.84 18.66 9.75
N PHE A 101 4.59 17.36 9.97
CA PHE A 101 3.32 16.75 9.57
C PHE A 101 2.18 17.15 10.51
N ALA A 102 2.44 17.22 11.81
CA ALA A 102 1.49 17.68 12.82
C ALA A 102 1.00 19.11 12.55
N SER A 103 1.88 20.02 12.11
CA SER A 103 1.53 21.42 11.84
C SER A 103 0.57 21.62 10.67
N VAL A 104 0.43 20.63 9.79
CA VAL A 104 -0.55 20.66 8.70
C VAL A 104 -1.96 20.36 9.19
N PHE A 105 -2.09 19.58 10.26
CA PHE A 105 -3.40 19.26 10.82
C PHE A 105 -3.99 20.50 11.49
N THR A 106 -5.08 21.01 10.93
CA THR A 106 -5.86 22.09 11.53
C THR A 106 -6.59 21.54 12.77
N ALA A 107 -6.05 21.80 13.96
CA ALA A 107 -6.76 21.53 15.21
C ALA A 107 -8.01 22.41 15.29
N LYS A 108 -9.17 21.83 15.59
CA LYS A 108 -10.39 22.60 15.86
C LYS A 108 -10.16 23.50 17.07
N VAL A 109 -10.21 24.81 16.84
CA VAL A 109 -10.46 25.82 17.87
C VAL A 109 -11.92 26.25 17.73
N GLY A 110 -12.84 25.46 18.27
CA GLY A 110 -14.27 25.81 18.31
C GLY A 110 -15.18 24.62 18.62
N PRO A 111 -16.29 24.82 19.37
CA PRO A 111 -17.32 23.80 19.52
C PRO A 111 -17.88 23.48 18.13
N LEU A 112 -17.82 22.22 17.74
CA LEU A 112 -18.47 21.76 16.52
C LEU A 112 -19.98 21.90 16.71
N GLU A 113 -20.59 22.92 16.11
CA GLU A 113 -22.04 22.92 15.96
C GLU A 113 -22.40 21.66 15.15
N SER A 114 -23.06 20.73 15.82
CA SER A 114 -23.66 19.55 15.19
C SER A 114 -24.60 20.08 14.11
N GLN A 115 -24.16 20.08 12.86
CA GLN A 115 -25.07 20.20 11.74
C GLN A 115 -25.95 18.96 11.82
N THR A 116 -27.14 19.13 12.40
CA THR A 116 -28.21 18.15 12.35
C THR A 116 -28.59 18.01 10.89
N LEU A 117 -27.88 17.13 10.17
CA LEU A 117 -28.37 16.62 8.91
C LEU A 117 -29.73 16.02 9.24
N GLU A 118 -30.78 16.45 8.53
CA GLU A 118 -32.06 15.76 8.58
C GLU A 118 -31.82 14.34 8.07
N VAL A 119 -31.49 13.44 9.01
CA VAL A 119 -31.42 12.01 8.77
C VAL A 119 -32.86 11.61 8.52
N GLY A 120 -33.28 11.57 7.26
CA GLY A 120 -34.50 10.88 6.88
C GLY A 120 -34.43 9.50 7.52
N GLU A 121 -35.38 9.20 8.41
CA GLU A 121 -35.42 7.99 9.23
C GLU A 121 -35.41 6.73 8.35
N LYS A 122 -34.22 6.31 7.94
CA LYS A 122 -33.98 4.96 7.46
C LYS A 122 -33.25 4.23 8.57
N VAL A 123 -34.03 3.44 9.29
CA VAL A 123 -33.51 2.41 10.18
C VAL A 123 -32.63 1.49 9.32
N TRP A 124 -31.32 1.51 9.56
CA TRP A 124 -30.38 0.58 8.96
C TRP A 124 -30.87 -0.84 9.23
N ARG A 125 -31.10 -1.65 8.19
CA ARG A 125 -31.49 -3.04 8.39
C ARG A 125 -30.26 -3.87 8.71
N LYS A 126 -30.47 -5.08 9.23
CA LYS A 126 -29.37 -5.99 9.58
C LYS A 126 -28.50 -6.34 8.36
N GLU A 127 -29.08 -6.32 7.17
CA GLU A 127 -28.40 -6.55 5.89
C GLU A 127 -27.51 -5.37 5.45
N ASP A 128 -27.69 -4.19 6.06
CA ASP A 128 -26.92 -2.97 5.79
C ASP A 128 -25.73 -2.79 6.76
N LEU A 129 -25.51 -3.74 7.67
CA LEU A 129 -24.39 -3.72 8.62
C LEU A 129 -23.22 -4.58 8.10
N PRO A 130 -21.97 -4.23 8.44
CA PRO A 130 -20.82 -5.06 8.13
C PRO A 130 -20.96 -6.44 8.78
N LEU A 131 -21.02 -7.48 7.96
CA LEU A 131 -21.04 -8.86 8.40
C LEU A 131 -19.61 -9.39 8.53
N PHE A 132 -19.18 -9.62 9.78
CA PHE A 132 -17.88 -10.21 10.10
C PHE A 132 -17.92 -11.74 10.06
N GLU A 133 -18.63 -12.30 9.09
CA GLU A 133 -18.74 -13.75 8.90
C GLU A 133 -17.39 -14.38 8.52
N GLU A 134 -17.14 -15.58 9.03
CA GLU A 134 -15.92 -16.35 8.76
C GLU A 134 -15.61 -16.46 7.26
N LYS A 135 -16.64 -16.68 6.44
CA LYS A 135 -16.51 -16.77 4.98
C LYS A 135 -15.95 -15.46 4.38
N ARG A 136 -16.51 -14.31 4.77
CA ARG A 136 -16.09 -12.98 4.30
C ARG A 136 -14.66 -12.67 4.73
N VAL A 137 -14.32 -12.96 5.99
CA VAL A 137 -12.96 -12.79 6.50
C VAL A 137 -11.97 -13.66 5.72
N ARG A 138 -12.32 -14.93 5.47
CA ARG A 138 -11.49 -15.86 4.67
C ARG A 138 -11.24 -15.34 3.27
N GLU A 139 -12.27 -14.83 2.59
CA GLU A 139 -12.16 -14.24 1.26
C GLU A 139 -11.17 -13.06 1.23
N HIS A 140 -11.20 -12.19 2.24
CA HIS A 140 -10.28 -11.06 2.34
C HIS A 140 -8.85 -11.50 2.64
N LEU A 141 -8.67 -12.46 3.56
CA LEU A 141 -7.35 -13.03 3.84
C LEU A 141 -6.74 -13.70 2.59
N GLY A 142 -7.56 -14.41 1.80
CA GLY A 142 -7.13 -15.06 0.56
C GLY A 142 -6.65 -14.08 -0.51
N LYS A 143 -7.19 -12.85 -0.53
CA LYS A 143 -6.83 -11.78 -1.47
C LYS A 143 -5.63 -10.94 -1.01
N LEU A 144 -5.06 -11.22 0.17
CA LEU A 144 -3.90 -10.48 0.66
C LEU A 144 -2.71 -10.63 -0.29
N ASP A 145 -2.08 -9.49 -0.59
CA ASP A 145 -0.80 -9.45 -1.25
C ASP A 145 0.31 -9.78 -0.24
N ILE A 146 0.93 -10.95 -0.45
CA ILE A 146 1.98 -11.49 0.41
C ILE A 146 3.32 -10.76 0.31
N HIS A 147 3.45 -9.82 -0.62
CA HIS A 147 4.66 -9.03 -0.77
C HIS A 147 4.57 -7.68 -0.05
N LYS A 148 3.44 -7.37 0.60
CA LYS A 148 3.30 -6.16 1.41
C LYS A 148 4.02 -6.27 2.76
N SER A 149 4.43 -5.10 3.27
CA SER A 149 5.03 -4.94 4.60
C SER A 149 4.05 -5.25 5.72
N MET A 150 4.58 -5.74 6.85
CA MET A 150 3.83 -5.89 8.10
C MET A 150 3.59 -4.53 8.78
N GLY A 151 2.54 -4.47 9.60
CA GLY A 151 2.25 -3.33 10.46
C GLY A 151 3.05 -3.40 11.77
N PRO A 152 2.69 -2.55 12.76
CA PRO A 152 3.31 -2.56 14.09
C PRO A 152 3.04 -3.85 14.88
N ASP A 153 1.98 -4.58 14.51
CA ASP A 153 1.59 -5.88 15.08
C ASP A 153 2.54 -7.04 14.70
N GLY A 154 3.50 -6.83 13.79
CA GLY A 154 4.42 -7.87 13.32
C GLY A 154 3.76 -8.94 12.44
N MET A 155 2.48 -8.81 12.09
CA MET A 155 1.73 -9.84 11.38
C MET A 155 1.97 -9.75 9.87
N HIS A 156 2.83 -10.64 9.36
CA HIS A 156 3.15 -10.69 7.92
C HIS A 156 1.95 -11.20 7.09
N PRO A 157 1.62 -10.59 5.93
CA PRO A 157 0.43 -10.98 5.16
C PRO A 157 0.50 -12.42 4.65
N ARG A 158 1.71 -12.95 4.40
CA ARG A 158 1.91 -14.38 4.12
C ARG A 158 1.40 -15.28 5.25
N VAL A 159 1.71 -14.98 6.50
CA VAL A 159 1.26 -15.82 7.63
C VAL A 159 -0.26 -15.79 7.71
N LEU A 160 -0.86 -14.60 7.62
CA LEU A 160 -2.30 -14.42 7.65
C LEU A 160 -3.03 -15.18 6.54
N ARG A 161 -2.46 -15.20 5.32
CA ARG A 161 -3.06 -15.89 4.18
C ARG A 161 -2.91 -17.41 4.26
N GLU A 162 -1.71 -17.91 4.60
CA GLU A 162 -1.48 -19.36 4.68
C GLU A 162 -2.19 -19.99 5.89
N LEU A 163 -2.31 -19.25 7.01
CA LEU A 163 -3.02 -19.71 8.22
C LEU A 163 -4.48 -19.25 8.27
N ALA A 164 -5.06 -18.81 7.15
CA ALA A 164 -6.42 -18.26 7.12
C ALA A 164 -7.45 -19.23 7.71
N VAL A 165 -7.32 -20.54 7.47
CA VAL A 165 -8.26 -21.54 8.00
C VAL A 165 -8.37 -21.50 9.53
N VAL A 166 -7.26 -21.26 10.22
CA VAL A 166 -7.19 -21.21 11.69
C VAL A 166 -7.54 -19.81 12.21
N LEU A 167 -7.08 -18.76 11.52
CA LEU A 167 -7.21 -17.37 11.98
C LEU A 167 -8.59 -16.76 11.73
N VAL A 168 -9.35 -17.30 10.79
CA VAL A 168 -10.66 -16.75 10.40
C VAL A 168 -11.62 -16.64 11.57
N LYS A 169 -11.77 -17.71 12.38
CA LYS A 169 -12.67 -17.72 13.53
C LYS A 169 -12.30 -16.69 14.60
N PRO A 170 -11.06 -16.65 15.12
CA PRO A 170 -10.69 -15.64 16.12
C PRO A 170 -10.78 -14.22 15.57
N LEU A 171 -10.38 -13.97 14.32
CA LEU A 171 -10.50 -12.63 13.73
C LEU A 171 -11.96 -12.20 13.59
N SER A 172 -12.86 -13.09 13.18
CA SER A 172 -14.30 -12.80 13.08
C SER A 172 -14.89 -12.37 14.44
N ILE A 173 -14.50 -13.06 15.52
CA ILE A 173 -14.93 -12.73 16.89
C ILE A 173 -14.37 -11.36 17.32
N ILE A 174 -13.10 -11.08 17.02
CA ILE A 174 -12.47 -9.80 17.34
C ILE A 174 -13.15 -8.66 16.59
N PHE A 175 -13.36 -8.80 15.28
CA PHE A 175 -14.00 -7.76 14.47
C PHE A 175 -15.42 -7.47 14.94
N GLU A 176 -16.23 -8.50 15.21
CA GLU A 176 -17.59 -8.34 15.73
C GLU A 176 -17.59 -7.63 17.08
N ARG A 177 -16.68 -8.01 17.99
CA ARG A 177 -16.55 -7.32 19.28
C ARG A 177 -16.16 -5.86 19.09
N SER A 178 -15.13 -5.60 18.29
CA SER A 178 -14.66 -4.25 18.02
C SER A 178 -15.72 -3.36 17.39
N TRP A 179 -16.55 -3.91 16.50
CA TRP A 179 -17.67 -3.18 15.92
C TRP A 179 -18.74 -2.82 16.95
N ARG A 180 -19.04 -3.74 17.88
CA ARG A 180 -20.06 -3.52 18.92
C ARG A 180 -19.61 -2.60 20.04
N THR A 181 -18.34 -2.69 20.45
CA THR A 181 -17.81 -1.90 21.57
C THR A 181 -17.22 -0.56 21.13
N GLY A 182 -16.89 -0.41 19.84
CA GLY A 182 -16.12 0.74 19.36
C GLY A 182 -14.64 0.69 19.76
N GLU A 183 -14.18 -0.43 20.33
CA GLU A 183 -12.81 -0.60 20.80
C GLU A 183 -12.03 -1.58 19.92
N VAL A 184 -10.83 -1.19 19.50
CA VAL A 184 -9.93 -2.02 18.68
C VAL A 184 -8.64 -2.32 19.43
N PRO A 185 -7.94 -3.43 19.11
CA PRO A 185 -6.62 -3.72 19.66
C PRO A 185 -5.67 -2.51 19.52
N GLU A 186 -4.84 -2.30 20.54
CA GLU A 186 -3.95 -1.13 20.61
C GLU A 186 -3.04 -1.01 19.38
N ASP A 187 -2.50 -2.14 18.90
CA ASP A 187 -1.65 -2.19 17.72
C ASP A 187 -2.35 -1.74 16.44
N TRP A 188 -3.69 -1.82 16.37
CA TRP A 188 -4.46 -1.37 15.20
C TRP A 188 -4.62 0.15 15.18
N ARG A 189 -4.45 0.81 16.33
CA ARG A 189 -4.43 2.27 16.46
C ARG A 189 -3.06 2.87 16.16
N LYS A 190 -2.03 2.03 16.04
CA LYS A 190 -0.65 2.42 15.75
C LYS A 190 -0.34 2.25 14.26
N ALA A 191 0.63 2.99 13.77
CA ALA A 191 1.16 2.84 12.41
C ALA A 191 2.67 3.05 12.40
N ASN A 192 3.37 2.27 11.58
CA ASN A 192 4.77 2.58 11.26
C ASN A 192 4.79 3.58 10.10
N ILE A 193 5.32 4.78 10.34
CA ILE A 193 5.41 5.83 9.31
C ILE A 193 6.64 5.59 8.45
N THR A 194 6.44 5.43 7.15
CA THR A 194 7.52 5.38 6.15
C THR A 194 7.47 6.61 5.27
N LEU A 195 8.61 7.26 5.06
CA LEU A 195 8.67 8.48 4.27
C LEU A 195 8.93 8.19 2.81
N VAL A 196 8.14 8.82 1.95
CA VAL A 196 8.31 8.77 0.50
C VAL A 196 8.64 10.16 0.00
N PHE A 197 9.86 10.33 -0.54
CA PHE A 197 10.26 11.58 -1.16
C PHE A 197 9.40 11.87 -2.40
N LYS A 198 8.81 13.07 -2.46
CA LYS A 198 7.89 13.47 -3.53
C LYS A 198 8.60 14.26 -4.64
N LYS A 199 9.15 15.44 -4.31
CA LYS A 199 9.83 16.37 -5.25
C LYS A 199 10.56 17.46 -4.46
N GLY A 200 11.46 18.22 -5.09
CA GLY A 200 12.12 19.38 -4.45
C GLY A 200 13.47 19.05 -3.82
N ARG A 201 13.82 19.74 -2.72
CA ARG A 201 15.05 19.52 -1.96
C ARG A 201 14.85 18.36 -0.98
N LYS A 202 15.81 17.43 -0.90
CA LYS A 202 15.72 16.25 0.00
C LYS A 202 15.90 16.63 1.47
N GLU A 203 16.43 17.80 1.73
CA GLU A 203 16.70 18.32 3.06
C GLU A 203 15.46 18.95 3.70
N ASP A 204 14.46 19.31 2.88
CA ASP A 204 13.22 19.92 3.34
C ASP A 204 12.21 18.83 3.73
N PRO A 205 11.78 18.76 5.02
CA PRO A 205 10.82 17.78 5.50
C PRO A 205 9.47 17.83 4.77
N GLY A 206 9.04 19.01 4.30
CA GLY A 206 7.77 19.21 3.59
C GLY A 206 7.70 18.54 2.22
N ASN A 207 8.85 18.10 1.69
CA ASN A 207 8.96 17.39 0.42
C ASN A 207 8.78 15.87 0.55
N TYR A 208 8.55 15.36 1.76
CA TYR A 208 8.24 13.96 2.03
C TYR A 208 6.75 13.76 2.27
N ARG A 209 6.25 12.61 1.85
CA ARG A 209 4.90 12.13 2.17
C ARG A 209 4.99 11.04 3.23
N PRO A 210 4.27 11.15 4.35
CA PRO A 210 4.17 10.07 5.31
C PRO A 210 3.23 8.98 4.76
N VAL A 211 3.71 7.74 4.74
CA VAL A 211 2.91 6.55 4.42
C VAL A 211 2.76 5.71 5.68
N SER A 212 1.52 5.60 6.16
CA SER A 212 1.18 4.84 7.37
C SER A 212 1.04 3.35 7.06
N LEU A 213 1.94 2.53 7.62
CA LEU A 213 1.83 1.09 7.61
C LEU A 213 1.06 0.64 8.87
N THR A 214 -0.27 0.51 8.74
CA THR A 214 -1.15 0.00 9.79
C THR A 214 -1.24 -1.53 9.78
N SER A 215 -1.78 -2.08 10.88
CA SER A 215 -2.04 -3.51 11.07
C SER A 215 -2.83 -4.13 9.90
N ILE A 216 -2.41 -5.32 9.45
CA ILE A 216 -3.08 -6.00 8.33
C ILE A 216 -4.45 -6.56 8.73
N PRO A 217 -4.62 -7.23 9.90
CA PRO A 217 -5.93 -7.55 10.43
C PRO A 217 -6.85 -6.32 10.55
N GLY A 218 -6.34 -5.17 11.03
CA GLY A 218 -7.08 -3.91 11.07
C GLY A 218 -7.57 -3.49 9.67
N LYS A 219 -6.68 -3.50 8.67
CA LYS A 219 -7.05 -3.24 7.26
C LYS A 219 -8.11 -4.20 6.73
N VAL A 220 -8.10 -5.47 7.14
CA VAL A 220 -9.13 -6.44 6.73
C VAL A 220 -10.49 -6.03 7.28
N MET A 221 -10.56 -5.60 8.54
CA MET A 221 -11.78 -5.06 9.14
C MET A 221 -12.26 -3.80 8.41
N GLU A 222 -11.35 -2.85 8.16
CA GLU A 222 -11.63 -1.62 7.41
C GLU A 222 -12.19 -1.92 6.02
N GLN A 223 -11.66 -2.92 5.31
CA GLN A 223 -12.15 -3.30 3.98
C GLN A 223 -13.58 -3.90 4.03
N LEU A 224 -13.90 -4.66 5.08
CA LEU A 224 -15.25 -5.19 5.27
C LEU A 224 -16.26 -4.06 5.51
N ILE A 225 -15.90 -3.08 6.35
CA ILE A 225 -16.72 -1.90 6.63
C ILE A 225 -16.84 -1.03 5.37
N LEU A 226 -15.72 -0.79 4.68
CA LEU A 226 -15.67 -0.02 3.43
C LEU A 226 -16.59 -0.63 2.37
N GLY A 227 -16.65 -1.95 2.25
CA GLY A 227 -17.55 -2.61 1.31
C GLY A 227 -19.03 -2.25 1.50
N VAL A 228 -19.46 -2.06 2.75
CA VAL A 228 -20.83 -1.64 3.10
C VAL A 228 -21.03 -0.15 2.83
N ILE A 229 -20.09 0.69 3.29
CA ILE A 229 -20.16 2.14 3.11
C ILE A 229 -20.13 2.51 1.63
N SER A 230 -19.23 1.91 0.85
CA SER A 230 -19.12 2.15 -0.60
C SER A 230 -20.39 1.78 -1.33
N LYS A 231 -21.02 0.64 -0.99
CA LYS A 231 -22.31 0.25 -1.60
C LYS A 231 -23.38 1.30 -1.33
N HIS A 232 -23.51 1.75 -0.08
CA HIS A 232 -24.48 2.78 0.28
C HIS A 232 -24.19 4.11 -0.43
N ALA A 233 -22.92 4.52 -0.49
CA ALA A 233 -22.51 5.78 -1.10
C ALA A 233 -22.74 5.77 -2.61
N GLU A 234 -22.42 4.68 -3.31
CA GLU A 234 -22.66 4.51 -4.76
C GLU A 234 -24.15 4.55 -5.11
N GLU A 235 -25.02 4.01 -4.25
CA GLU A 235 -26.48 3.98 -4.51
C GLU A 235 -27.18 5.32 -4.26
N LYS A 236 -26.66 6.17 -3.34
CA LYS A 236 -27.43 7.30 -2.79
C LYS A 236 -26.72 8.64 -2.72
N VAL A 237 -25.39 8.66 -2.69
CA VAL A 237 -24.62 9.86 -2.33
C VAL A 237 -23.76 10.33 -3.51
N ILE A 238 -23.07 9.41 -4.18
CA ILE A 238 -22.08 9.73 -5.20
C ILE A 238 -22.78 10.04 -6.52
N ARG A 239 -22.57 11.27 -7.03
CA ARG A 239 -23.07 11.68 -8.36
C ARG A 239 -22.31 11.00 -9.50
N ASN A 240 -22.95 10.90 -10.66
CA ASN A 240 -22.36 10.28 -11.85
C ASN A 240 -21.04 10.92 -12.30
N GLY A 241 -20.84 12.23 -12.06
CA GLY A 241 -19.59 12.94 -12.39
C GLY A 241 -18.41 12.67 -11.45
N GLN A 242 -18.58 11.91 -10.36
CA GLN A 242 -17.46 11.52 -9.52
C GLN A 242 -16.80 10.26 -10.08
N HIS A 243 -15.51 10.36 -10.45
CA HIS A 243 -14.73 9.25 -11.01
C HIS A 243 -13.62 8.75 -10.08
N GLY A 244 -13.08 9.63 -9.23
CA GLY A 244 -12.06 9.25 -8.25
C GLY A 244 -12.61 8.23 -7.26
N PHE A 245 -11.82 7.18 -6.96
CA PHE A 245 -12.13 6.17 -5.93
C PHE A 245 -13.50 5.47 -6.05
N THR A 246 -14.12 5.50 -7.24
CA THR A 246 -15.44 4.90 -7.49
C THR A 246 -15.28 3.62 -8.31
N ARG A 247 -16.02 2.56 -7.97
CA ARG A 247 -15.89 1.27 -8.66
C ARG A 247 -16.27 1.41 -10.14
N GLY A 248 -15.47 0.81 -11.02
CA GLY A 248 -15.73 0.81 -12.46
C GLY A 248 -15.43 2.14 -13.18
N LYS A 249 -14.95 3.17 -12.47
CA LYS A 249 -14.51 4.44 -13.05
C LYS A 249 -13.00 4.60 -12.95
N SER A 250 -12.44 5.41 -13.84
CA SER A 250 -11.00 5.68 -13.92
C SER A 250 -10.75 7.11 -14.39
N CYS A 251 -9.48 7.54 -14.39
CA CYS A 251 -9.09 8.81 -14.99
C CYS A 251 -9.46 8.87 -16.49
N LEU A 252 -9.41 7.73 -17.18
CA LEU A 252 -9.78 7.66 -18.60
C LEU A 252 -11.28 7.86 -18.79
N THR A 253 -12.13 7.23 -17.96
CA THR A 253 -13.58 7.43 -18.09
C THR A 253 -13.98 8.85 -17.74
N ASN A 254 -13.26 9.50 -16.82
CA ASN A 254 -13.45 10.93 -16.51
C ASN A 254 -13.11 11.79 -17.73
N LEU A 255 -11.94 11.54 -18.34
CA LEU A 255 -11.49 12.27 -19.50
C LEU A 255 -12.45 12.13 -20.69
N ILE A 256 -12.96 10.92 -20.94
CA ILE A 256 -13.95 10.67 -21.99
C ILE A 256 -15.24 11.43 -21.71
N ALA A 257 -15.79 11.33 -20.49
CA ALA A 257 -17.02 12.03 -20.13
C ALA A 257 -16.86 13.57 -20.22
N PHE A 258 -15.69 14.08 -19.83
CA PHE A 258 -15.35 15.49 -19.97
C PHE A 258 -15.32 15.93 -21.44
N TYR A 259 -14.60 15.20 -22.30
CA TYR A 259 -14.50 15.56 -23.71
C TYR A 259 -15.84 15.44 -24.44
N ASP A 260 -16.61 14.39 -24.16
CA ASP A 260 -17.95 14.19 -24.76
C ASP A 260 -18.88 15.37 -24.49
N GLY A 261 -18.92 15.84 -23.23
CA GLY A 261 -19.67 17.04 -22.86
C GLY A 261 -19.13 18.31 -23.53
N MET A 262 -17.81 18.48 -23.56
CA MET A 262 -17.16 19.64 -24.17
C MET A 262 -17.43 19.71 -25.69
N THR A 263 -17.28 18.59 -26.41
CA THR A 263 -17.52 18.56 -27.85
C THR A 263 -18.97 18.80 -28.19
N GLY A 264 -19.91 18.30 -27.38
CA GLY A 264 -21.34 18.58 -27.57
C GLY A 264 -21.66 20.08 -27.52
N TRP A 265 -21.15 20.81 -26.52
CA TRP A 265 -21.36 22.26 -26.45
C TRP A 265 -20.67 23.04 -27.57
N VAL A 266 -19.50 22.59 -28.00
CA VAL A 266 -18.77 23.21 -29.13
C VAL A 266 -19.53 23.00 -30.44
N ASP A 267 -20.08 21.82 -30.68
CA ASP A 267 -20.87 21.51 -31.88
C ASP A 267 -22.17 22.33 -31.94
N GLU A 268 -22.73 22.68 -30.77
CA GLU A 268 -23.88 23.59 -30.64
C GLU A 268 -23.52 25.08 -30.82
N GLY A 269 -22.23 25.40 -31.02
CA GLY A 269 -21.75 26.78 -31.16
C GLY A 269 -21.67 27.56 -29.85
N THR A 270 -21.70 26.86 -28.70
CA THR A 270 -21.61 27.46 -27.36
C THR A 270 -20.14 27.65 -26.97
N ALA A 271 -19.80 28.81 -26.41
CA ALA A 271 -18.47 29.05 -25.83
C ALA A 271 -18.31 28.24 -24.53
N VAL A 272 -17.18 27.54 -24.39
CA VAL A 272 -16.89 26.68 -23.22
C VAL A 272 -15.65 27.18 -22.50
N ASP A 273 -15.80 27.47 -21.20
CA ASP A 273 -14.70 27.78 -20.28
C ASP A 273 -14.52 26.64 -19.26
N VAL A 274 -13.26 26.30 -18.95
CA VAL A 274 -12.93 25.18 -18.04
C VAL A 274 -12.11 25.69 -16.86
N VAL A 275 -12.60 25.41 -15.65
CA VAL A 275 -11.93 25.77 -14.40
C VAL A 275 -11.43 24.51 -13.70
N TYR A 276 -10.12 24.44 -13.44
CA TYR A 276 -9.51 23.37 -12.67
C TYR A 276 -9.29 23.80 -11.22
N LEU A 277 -9.75 22.99 -10.28
CA LEU A 277 -9.58 23.20 -8.83
C LEU A 277 -8.78 22.04 -8.24
N ASP A 278 -7.79 22.35 -7.39
CA ASP A 278 -7.00 21.35 -6.66
C ASP A 278 -6.92 21.74 -5.18
N PHE A 279 -7.12 20.77 -4.29
CA PHE A 279 -7.02 20.97 -2.86
C PHE A 279 -5.60 20.65 -2.39
N SER A 280 -4.93 21.63 -1.79
CA SER A 280 -3.64 21.40 -1.16
C SER A 280 -3.80 20.45 0.03
N LYS A 281 -3.00 19.37 0.03
CA LYS A 281 -2.90 18.40 1.13
C LYS A 281 -4.25 17.80 1.59
N ALA A 282 -5.14 17.53 0.64
CA ALA A 282 -6.54 17.13 0.89
C ALA A 282 -6.80 15.99 1.91
N PHE A 283 -5.85 15.09 2.19
CA PHE A 283 -6.00 14.05 3.21
C PHE A 283 -5.50 14.46 4.60
N GLU A 284 -4.67 15.51 4.67
CA GLU A 284 -4.10 16.06 5.91
C GLU A 284 -4.97 17.23 6.42
N THR A 285 -5.74 17.88 5.52
CA THR A 285 -6.69 18.95 5.84
C THR A 285 -8.12 18.48 6.12
N THR A 286 -8.42 17.18 6.08
CA THR A 286 -9.74 16.67 6.49
C THR A 286 -9.91 16.81 7.99
N GLU A 287 -11.03 17.41 8.41
CA GLU A 287 -11.40 17.51 9.82
C GLU A 287 -11.57 16.10 10.42
N SER A 288 -10.72 15.78 11.40
CA SER A 288 -10.88 14.61 12.29
C SER A 288 -11.78 14.94 13.46
#